data_AF-A0A960NXW2-F1
#
_entry.id   AF-A0A960NXW2-F1
#
_cell.length_a   1.000
_cell.length_b   1.000
_cell.length_c   1.000
_cell.angle_alpha   90.00
_cell.angle_beta   90.00
_cell.angle_gamma   90.00
#
_symmetry.space_group_name_H-M   'P 1'
#
loop_
_entity.id
_entity.type
_entity.pdbx_description
1 polymer ?
#
loop_
_entity_poly.entity_id
_entity_poly.type
_entity_poly.pdbx_seq_one_letter_code
_entity_poly.pdbx_strand_id
1 'polypeptide(L)'
;MTRGKDSRNRLLEAGMELLAESSRGDLGRVLTTGAVAERAGLHRQTFYLHWGSQAEYVDDFIEHVMDPSVSSQSERLAKLTERMPELADDPASEVRLRNTETFSHWTDDPVHVARMVLWALHANDDRVAEKLRVLYRMNDENTAAAYKAIGDQWGIEPRPPFTYENIGLLFNALRDGLLLHLSIDASSVPSTFVGDVTLALSWAVTRRKGDPDDVAGLDEKFRAERAVAPAEDGD
;
A
#
# COMPACT_ATOMS: atom_id res chain seq x y z
N MET A 1 9.20 24.83 22.05
CA MET A 1 7.96 24.31 21.45
C MET A 1 8.00 22.81 21.10
N THR A 2 9.11 22.10 21.36
CA THR A 2 9.36 20.73 20.86
C THR A 2 8.74 19.62 21.74
N ARG A 3 8.67 19.82 23.06
CA ARG A 3 8.26 18.80 24.04
C ARG A 3 6.75 18.46 24.02
N GLY A 4 5.92 19.44 23.66
CA GLY A 4 4.46 19.25 23.50
C GLY A 4 4.13 18.39 22.29
N LYS A 5 4.72 18.69 21.12
CA LYS A 5 4.54 17.89 19.90
C LYS A 5 5.03 16.45 20.06
N ASP A 6 6.16 16.26 20.74
CA ASP A 6 6.72 14.94 21.05
C ASP A 6 5.75 14.09 21.89
N SER A 7 5.18 14.65 22.97
CA SER A 7 4.20 13.92 23.79
C SER A 7 2.88 13.62 23.07
N ARG A 8 2.40 14.51 22.19
CA ARG A 8 1.21 14.25 21.36
C ARG A 8 1.44 13.06 20.43
N ASN A 9 2.56 13.05 19.70
CA ASN A 9 2.86 11.98 18.75
C ASN A 9 3.00 10.63 19.44
N ARG A 10 3.71 10.57 20.58
CA ARG A 10 3.81 9.33 21.38
C ARG A 10 2.46 8.76 21.83
N LEU A 11 1.50 9.64 22.13
CA LEU A 11 0.14 9.21 22.49
C LEU A 11 -0.62 8.66 21.27
N LEU A 12 -0.44 9.26 20.09
CA LEU A 12 -1.03 8.76 18.85
C LEU A 12 -0.41 7.43 18.40
N GLU A 13 0.92 7.30 18.49
CA GLU A 13 1.67 6.06 18.25
C GLU A 13 1.21 4.93 19.17
N ALA A 14 1.09 5.21 20.47
CA ALA A 14 0.54 4.28 21.45
C ALA A 14 -0.87 3.81 21.08
N GLY A 15 -1.71 4.68 20.52
CA GLY A 15 -3.03 4.32 20.00
C GLY A 15 -2.97 3.32 18.84
N MET A 16 -2.00 3.45 17.94
CA MET A 16 -1.81 2.54 16.81
C MET A 16 -1.36 1.16 17.27
N GLU A 17 -0.38 1.11 18.18
CA GLU A 17 0.08 -0.15 18.79
C GLU A 17 -1.04 -0.88 19.53
N LEU A 18 -1.83 -0.13 20.31
CA LEU A 18 -2.97 -0.66 21.03
C LEU A 18 -3.99 -1.29 20.08
N LEU A 19 -4.33 -0.62 18.97
CA LEU A 19 -5.22 -1.19 17.95
C LEU A 19 -4.63 -2.43 17.28
N ALA A 20 -3.33 -2.44 16.98
CA ALA A 20 -2.66 -3.57 16.33
C ALA A 20 -2.68 -4.85 17.19
N GLU A 21 -2.64 -4.70 18.52
CA GLU A 21 -2.65 -5.81 19.49
C GLU A 21 -4.05 -6.24 19.93
N SER A 22 -5.11 -5.56 19.46
CA SER A 22 -6.47 -5.71 20.00
C SER A 22 -7.25 -6.89 19.43
N SER A 23 -7.99 -7.60 20.29
CA SER A 23 -9.01 -8.56 19.86
C SER A 23 -10.34 -7.86 19.52
N ARG A 24 -11.23 -8.54 18.78
CA ARG A 24 -12.56 -8.03 18.39
C ARG A 24 -13.42 -7.57 19.59
N GLY A 25 -13.22 -8.16 20.78
CA GLY A 25 -13.93 -7.78 22.00
C GLY A 25 -13.41 -6.48 22.63
N ASP A 26 -12.21 -6.05 22.26
CA ASP A 26 -11.49 -4.96 22.92
C ASP A 26 -11.57 -3.64 22.13
N LEU A 27 -11.91 -3.66 20.85
CA LEU A 27 -11.90 -2.48 19.97
C LEU A 27 -12.65 -1.26 20.54
N GLY A 28 -13.76 -1.47 21.27
CA GLY A 28 -14.51 -0.38 21.94
C GLY A 28 -13.89 0.16 23.24
N ARG A 29 -12.83 -0.47 23.76
CA ARG A 29 -12.17 -0.19 25.06
C ARG A 29 -10.69 0.14 24.94
N VAL A 30 -10.11 0.02 23.74
CA VAL A 30 -8.67 0.07 23.50
C VAL A 30 -8.14 1.50 23.43
N LEU A 31 -8.88 2.41 22.78
CA LEU A 31 -8.48 3.82 22.64
C LEU A 31 -8.96 4.69 23.80
N THR A 32 -8.94 4.17 25.03
CA THR A 32 -9.28 4.98 26.21
C THR A 32 -8.10 5.85 26.63
N THR A 33 -8.38 7.05 27.15
CA THR A 33 -7.36 7.97 27.68
C THR A 33 -6.38 7.29 28.63
N GLY A 34 -6.86 6.35 29.44
CA GLY A 34 -6.01 5.59 30.36
C GLY A 34 -5.04 4.65 29.65
N ALA A 35 -5.58 3.78 28.78
CA ALA A 35 -4.77 2.81 28.06
C ALA A 35 -3.72 3.49 27.18
N VAL A 36 -4.12 4.55 26.45
CA VAL A 36 -3.22 5.31 25.58
C VAL A 36 -2.10 5.99 26.36
N ALA A 37 -2.42 6.65 27.48
CA ALA A 37 -1.40 7.31 28.30
C ALA A 37 -0.44 6.30 28.93
N GLU A 38 -0.96 5.18 29.44
CA GLU A 38 -0.15 4.09 30.01
C GLU A 38 0.79 3.50 28.96
N ARG A 39 0.28 3.16 27.77
CA ARG A 39 1.08 2.62 26.66
C ARG A 39 2.17 3.60 26.22
N ALA A 40 1.86 4.89 26.15
CA ALA A 40 2.84 5.91 25.81
C ALA A 40 3.88 6.14 26.91
N GLY A 41 3.75 5.54 28.09
CA GLY A 41 4.60 5.81 29.26
C GLY A 41 4.43 7.22 29.81
N LEU A 42 3.21 7.76 29.73
CA LEU A 42 2.87 9.13 30.11
C LEU A 42 1.76 9.17 31.16
N HIS A 43 1.72 10.24 31.95
CA HIS A 43 0.63 10.45 32.89
C HIS A 43 -0.66 10.81 32.16
N ARG A 44 -1.82 10.35 32.65
CA ARG A 44 -3.15 10.69 32.08
C ARG A 44 -3.37 12.20 31.91
N GLN A 45 -2.82 13.01 32.81
CA GLN A 45 -2.94 14.46 32.70
C GLN A 45 -2.23 15.05 31.48
N THR A 46 -1.17 14.38 30.97
CA THR A 46 -0.49 14.77 29.73
C THR A 46 -1.41 14.62 28.51
N PHE A 47 -2.32 13.64 28.51
CA PHE A 47 -3.34 13.50 27.47
C PHE A 47 -4.26 14.73 27.43
N TYR A 48 -4.74 15.16 28.61
CA TYR A 48 -5.65 16.31 28.72
C TYR A 48 -5.00 17.67 28.43
N LEU A 49 -3.68 17.73 28.23
CA LEU A 49 -3.00 18.91 27.70
C LEU A 49 -3.23 19.08 26.19
N HIS A 50 -3.52 17.99 25.48
CA HIS A 50 -3.69 17.96 24.02
C HIS A 50 -5.16 17.87 23.61
N TRP A 51 -5.96 17.11 24.36
CA TRP A 51 -7.38 16.87 24.04
C TRP A 51 -8.28 17.09 25.26
N GLY A 52 -9.35 17.85 25.08
CA GLY A 52 -10.36 18.07 26.12
C GLY A 52 -11.28 16.86 26.33
N SER A 53 -11.34 15.95 25.35
CA SER A 53 -12.15 14.74 25.42
C SER A 53 -11.54 13.55 24.66
N GLN A 54 -12.05 12.34 24.93
CA GLN A 54 -11.67 11.15 24.17
C GLN A 54 -12.14 11.23 22.71
N ALA A 55 -13.27 11.88 22.42
CA ALA A 55 -13.77 12.06 21.06
C ALA A 55 -12.82 12.93 20.23
N GLU A 56 -12.32 14.03 20.81
CA GLU A 56 -11.31 14.89 20.15
C GLU A 56 -10.01 14.13 19.86
N TYR A 57 -9.58 13.24 20.76
CA TYR A 57 -8.44 12.36 20.51
C TYR A 57 -8.70 11.38 19.37
N VAL A 58 -9.89 10.76 19.30
CA VAL A 58 -10.23 9.82 18.23
C VAL A 58 -10.24 10.53 16.87
N ASP A 59 -10.78 11.74 16.80
CA ASP A 59 -10.74 12.56 15.59
C ASP A 59 -9.30 12.86 15.15
N ASP A 60 -8.45 13.28 16.09
CA ASP A 60 -7.03 13.58 15.83
C ASP A 60 -6.23 12.32 15.47
N PHE A 61 -6.58 11.19 16.07
CA PHE A 61 -6.03 9.87 15.77
C PHE A 61 -6.35 9.43 14.34
N ILE A 62 -7.62 9.57 13.93
CA ILE A 62 -8.02 9.31 12.54
C ILE A 62 -7.24 10.22 11.60
N GLU A 63 -7.10 11.50 11.93
CA GLU A 63 -6.33 12.44 11.11
C GLU A 63 -4.86 12.05 10.99
N HIS A 64 -4.25 11.63 12.09
CA HIS A 64 -2.87 11.17 12.12
C HIS A 64 -2.68 9.88 11.30
N VAL A 65 -3.51 8.85 11.50
CA VAL A 65 -3.37 7.57 10.79
C VAL A 65 -3.63 7.74 9.28
N MET A 66 -4.51 8.67 8.90
CA MET A 66 -4.81 8.98 7.50
C MET A 66 -3.76 9.87 6.83
N ASP A 67 -2.85 10.49 7.59
CA ASP A 67 -1.75 11.28 7.02
C ASP A 67 -0.76 10.33 6.32
N PRO A 68 -0.50 10.49 5.01
CA PRO A 68 0.47 9.68 4.29
C PRO A 68 1.85 9.72 4.97
N SER A 69 2.30 10.85 5.50
CA SER A 69 3.62 11.00 6.10
C SER A 69 3.86 10.17 7.37
N VAL A 70 2.79 9.68 8.00
CA VAL A 70 2.85 8.83 9.19
C VAL A 70 3.18 7.38 8.84
N SER A 71 2.90 6.95 7.61
CA SER A 71 3.29 5.63 7.14
C SER A 71 4.66 5.69 6.47
N SER A 72 5.61 4.96 7.06
CA SER A 72 6.93 4.71 6.46
C SER A 72 6.82 4.15 5.04
N GLN A 73 5.72 3.49 4.69
CA GLN A 73 5.44 2.96 3.36
C GLN A 73 5.07 4.05 2.36
N SER A 74 4.25 5.02 2.76
CA SER A 74 3.89 6.14 1.87
C SER A 74 5.13 7.01 1.62
N GLU A 75 6.00 7.18 2.62
CA GLU A 75 7.31 7.81 2.44
C GLU A 75 8.24 6.98 1.54
N ARG A 76 8.34 5.66 1.75
CA ARG A 76 9.15 4.75 0.90
C ARG A 76 8.68 4.78 -0.55
N LEU A 77 7.38 4.80 -0.79
CA LEU A 77 6.77 4.88 -2.12
C LEU A 77 7.06 6.24 -2.78
N ALA A 78 6.94 7.34 -2.03
CA ALA A 78 7.30 8.68 -2.52
C ALA A 78 8.79 8.81 -2.86
N LYS A 79 9.65 8.07 -2.15
CA LYS A 79 11.12 8.04 -2.36
C LYS A 79 11.60 6.84 -3.16
N LEU A 80 10.69 6.11 -3.83
CA LEU A 80 11.05 4.89 -4.56
C LEU A 80 12.13 5.20 -5.61
N THR A 81 12.01 6.35 -6.27
CA THR A 81 12.93 6.85 -7.31
C THR A 81 14.30 7.22 -6.77
N GLU A 82 14.39 7.82 -5.59
CA GLU A 82 15.66 8.20 -4.94
C GLU A 82 16.47 6.98 -4.48
N ARG A 83 15.81 5.84 -4.30
CA ARG A 83 16.40 4.60 -3.81
C ARG A 83 16.64 3.57 -4.92
N MET A 84 16.41 3.92 -6.19
CA MET A 84 16.72 3.04 -7.31
C MET A 84 18.21 3.06 -7.60
N PRO A 85 18.95 1.96 -7.39
CA PRO A 85 20.29 1.83 -7.95
C PRO A 85 20.23 1.77 -9.49
N GLU A 86 21.39 1.89 -10.13
CA GLU A 86 21.52 1.55 -11.54
C GLU A 86 21.03 0.11 -11.77
N LEU A 87 20.46 -0.14 -12.95
CA LEU A 87 19.93 -1.44 -13.34
C LEU A 87 20.96 -2.53 -13.03
N ALA A 88 20.61 -3.48 -12.16
CA ALA A 88 21.42 -4.68 -11.98
C ALA A 88 21.41 -5.50 -13.28
N ASP A 89 22.42 -6.36 -13.47
CA ASP A 89 22.57 -7.18 -14.68
C ASP A 89 21.35 -8.08 -14.97
N ASP A 90 20.52 -8.38 -13.96
CA ASP A 90 19.25 -9.11 -14.08
C ASP A 90 18.05 -8.28 -13.58
N PRO A 91 17.24 -7.70 -14.50
CA PRO A 91 16.02 -6.96 -14.15
C PRO A 91 14.98 -7.78 -13.39
N ALA A 92 14.91 -9.10 -13.63
CA ALA A 92 13.92 -9.94 -12.96
C ALA A 92 14.29 -10.16 -11.48
N SER A 93 15.58 -10.31 -11.19
CA SER A 93 16.09 -10.38 -9.81
C SER A 93 15.88 -9.06 -9.08
N GLU A 94 16.07 -7.91 -9.74
CA GLU A 94 15.81 -6.59 -9.15
C GLU A 94 14.33 -6.42 -8.77
N VAL A 95 13.40 -6.77 -9.67
CA VAL A 95 11.96 -6.74 -9.37
C VAL A 95 11.63 -7.61 -8.15
N ARG A 96 12.16 -8.84 -8.09
CA ARG A 96 11.91 -9.74 -6.96
C ARG A 96 12.48 -9.19 -5.65
N LEU A 97 13.73 -8.72 -5.64
CA LEU A 97 14.36 -8.17 -4.44
C LEU A 97 13.55 -7.00 -3.87
N ARG A 98 13.14 -6.05 -4.73
CA ARG A 98 12.38 -4.87 -4.33
C ARG A 98 11.01 -5.23 -3.76
N ASN A 99 10.33 -6.21 -4.34
CA ASN A 99 9.06 -6.70 -3.82
C ASN A 99 9.26 -7.39 -2.46
N THR A 100 10.27 -8.25 -2.31
CA THR A 100 10.55 -8.89 -1.03
C THR A 100 10.83 -7.88 0.07
N GLU A 101 11.72 -6.90 -0.16
CA GLU A 101 11.99 -5.83 0.82
C GLU A 101 10.74 -5.03 1.19
N THR A 102 9.87 -4.80 0.21
CA THR A 102 8.68 -3.99 0.39
C THR A 102 7.65 -4.76 1.20
N PHE A 103 7.39 -6.03 0.87
CA PHE A 103 6.41 -6.88 1.55
C PHE A 103 6.87 -7.40 2.92
N SER A 104 8.16 -7.60 3.16
CA SER A 104 8.67 -8.09 4.46
C SER A 104 8.42 -7.14 5.63
N HIS A 105 8.13 -5.87 5.36
CA HIS A 105 7.88 -4.85 6.38
C HIS A 105 6.39 -4.58 6.63
N TRP A 106 5.49 -5.25 5.92
CA TRP A 106 4.08 -4.81 5.86
C TRP A 106 3.14 -5.47 6.86
N THR A 107 3.36 -6.73 7.25
CA THR A 107 2.46 -7.41 8.22
C THR A 107 2.57 -6.82 9.62
N ASP A 108 3.70 -6.19 9.93
CA ASP A 108 4.01 -5.68 11.26
C ASP A 108 3.89 -4.14 11.34
N ASP A 109 3.39 -3.47 10.29
CA ASP A 109 3.20 -2.01 10.30
C ASP A 109 1.90 -1.64 11.05
N PRO A 110 1.98 -1.06 12.27
CA PRO A 110 0.80 -0.73 13.07
C PRO A 110 -0.09 0.33 12.41
N VAL A 111 0.47 1.18 11.53
CA VAL A 111 -0.30 2.16 10.75
C VAL A 111 -1.23 1.42 9.77
N HIS A 112 -0.75 0.35 9.15
CA HIS A 112 -1.54 -0.43 8.20
C HIS A 112 -2.70 -1.14 8.90
N VAL A 113 -2.45 -1.77 10.05
CA VAL A 113 -3.51 -2.43 10.83
C VAL A 113 -4.56 -1.41 11.28
N ALA A 114 -4.15 -0.24 11.77
CA ALA A 114 -5.07 0.83 12.13
C ALA A 114 -5.91 1.30 10.94
N ARG A 115 -5.31 1.43 9.74
CA ARG A 115 -6.03 1.76 8.49
C ARG A 115 -7.05 0.69 8.10
N MET A 116 -6.72 -0.59 8.25
CA MET A 116 -7.67 -1.69 7.99
C MET A 116 -8.87 -1.67 8.95
N VAL A 117 -8.65 -1.37 10.23
CA VAL A 117 -9.75 -1.20 11.19
C VAL A 117 -10.65 -0.03 10.78
N LEU A 118 -10.06 1.10 10.37
CA LEU A 118 -10.81 2.26 9.88
C LEU A 118 -11.57 1.95 8.58
N TRP A 119 -11.02 1.13 7.68
CA TRP A 119 -11.76 0.59 6.53
C TRP A 119 -12.97 -0.23 6.95
N ALA A 120 -12.90 -1.02 8.01
CA ALA A 120 -14.09 -1.77 8.45
C ALA A 120 -15.22 -0.84 8.94
N LEU A 121 -14.89 0.39 9.35
CA LEU A 121 -15.84 1.38 9.88
C LEU A 121 -16.38 2.37 8.82
N HIS A 122 -15.69 2.56 7.69
CA HIS A 122 -15.99 3.63 6.72
C HIS A 122 -17.41 3.60 6.16
N ALA A 123 -18.02 2.41 6.03
CA ALA A 123 -19.36 2.26 5.45
C ALA A 123 -20.46 2.98 6.25
N ASN A 124 -20.17 3.32 7.52
CA ASN A 124 -21.09 4.01 8.42
C ASN A 124 -20.62 5.42 8.81
N ASP A 125 -19.53 5.92 8.19
CA ASP A 125 -18.94 7.23 8.52
C ASP A 125 -18.40 7.93 7.26
N ASP A 126 -19.16 8.92 6.77
CA ASP A 126 -18.82 9.71 5.58
C ASP A 126 -17.51 10.49 5.72
N ARG A 127 -17.14 10.90 6.94
CA ARG A 127 -15.90 11.65 7.20
C ARG A 127 -14.70 10.72 7.04
N VAL A 128 -14.79 9.50 7.56
CA VAL A 128 -13.78 8.46 7.36
C VAL A 128 -13.69 8.07 5.89
N ALA A 129 -14.83 7.92 5.21
CA ALA A 129 -14.87 7.60 3.78
C ALA A 129 -14.16 8.67 2.93
N GLU A 130 -14.36 9.96 3.19
CA GLU A 130 -13.68 11.03 2.42
C GLU A 130 -12.18 11.07 2.69
N LYS A 131 -11.74 10.92 3.95
CA LYS A 131 -10.29 10.86 4.26
C LYS A 131 -9.61 9.67 3.58
N LEU A 132 -10.28 8.53 3.54
CA LEU A 132 -9.79 7.35 2.81
C LEU A 132 -9.67 7.63 1.30
N ARG A 133 -10.66 8.28 0.69
CA ARG A 133 -10.58 8.66 -0.73
C ARG A 133 -9.39 9.58 -1.00
N VAL A 134 -9.13 10.57 -0.14
CA VAL A 134 -7.98 11.46 -0.27
C VAL A 134 -6.67 10.68 -0.17
N LEU A 135 -6.53 9.83 0.85
CA LEU A 135 -5.34 8.99 1.05
C LEU A 135 -5.06 8.10 -0.17
N TYR A 136 -6.08 7.43 -0.70
CA TYR A 136 -5.95 6.57 -1.86
C TYR A 136 -5.54 7.33 -3.11
N ARG A 137 -6.18 8.47 -3.40
CA ARG A 137 -5.81 9.32 -4.54
C ARG A 137 -4.33 9.74 -4.47
N MET A 138 -3.88 10.21 -3.30
CA MET A 138 -2.48 10.60 -3.11
C MET A 138 -1.52 9.42 -3.28
N ASN A 139 -1.86 8.24 -2.77
CA ASN A 139 -1.04 7.05 -2.94
C ASN A 139 -0.98 6.62 -4.41
N ASP A 140 -2.09 6.63 -5.13
CA ASP A 140 -2.14 6.27 -6.54
C ASP A 140 -1.32 7.23 -7.40
N GLU A 141 -1.42 8.54 -7.15
CA GLU A 141 -0.63 9.58 -7.83
C GLU A 141 0.88 9.40 -7.58
N ASN A 142 1.27 9.16 -6.31
CA ASN A 142 2.67 8.92 -5.94
C ASN A 142 3.20 7.63 -6.58
N THR A 143 2.41 6.54 -6.56
CA THR A 143 2.78 5.28 -7.21
C THR A 143 2.95 5.46 -8.72
N ALA A 144 2.03 6.16 -9.38
CA ALA A 144 2.10 6.40 -10.82
C ALA A 144 3.34 7.21 -11.21
N ALA A 145 3.65 8.27 -10.46
CA ALA A 145 4.86 9.07 -10.67
C ALA A 145 6.14 8.23 -10.49
N ALA A 146 6.17 7.37 -9.47
CA ALA A 146 7.28 6.46 -9.24
C ALA A 146 7.46 5.44 -10.38
N TYR A 147 6.37 4.82 -10.85
CA TYR A 147 6.43 3.90 -11.99
C TYR A 147 6.84 4.58 -13.29
N LYS A 148 6.43 5.84 -13.50
CA LYS A 148 6.88 6.61 -14.65
C LYS A 148 8.40 6.81 -14.64
N ALA A 149 8.95 7.19 -13.50
CA ALA A 149 10.40 7.37 -13.36
C ALA A 149 11.17 6.05 -13.55
N ILE A 150 10.66 4.93 -13.02
CA ILE A 150 11.19 3.58 -13.30
C ILE A 150 11.20 3.34 -14.82
N GLY A 151 10.07 3.59 -15.49
CA GLY A 151 9.94 3.36 -16.93
C GLY A 151 10.89 4.22 -17.77
N ASP A 152 11.08 5.48 -17.38
CA ASP A 152 12.03 6.39 -18.01
C ASP A 152 13.48 5.90 -17.86
N GLN A 153 13.86 5.40 -16.69
CA GLN A 153 15.19 4.85 -16.44
C GLN A 153 15.43 3.51 -17.16
N TRP A 154 14.42 2.64 -17.23
CA TRP A 154 14.53 1.26 -17.74
C TRP A 154 14.20 1.15 -19.24
N GLY A 155 13.80 2.26 -19.88
CA GLY A 155 13.39 2.25 -21.29
C GLY A 155 12.09 1.50 -21.55
N ILE A 156 11.19 1.44 -20.57
CA ILE A 156 9.89 0.77 -20.66
C ILE A 156 8.73 1.77 -20.52
N GLU A 157 7.59 1.41 -21.09
CA GLU A 157 6.35 2.18 -21.03
C GLU A 157 5.14 1.26 -20.79
N PRO A 158 4.00 1.80 -20.32
CA PRO A 158 2.77 1.05 -20.24
C PRO A 158 2.35 0.50 -21.61
N ARG A 159 1.93 -0.75 -21.64
CA ARG A 159 1.31 -1.37 -22.80
C ARG A 159 -0.14 -0.89 -22.92
N PRO A 160 -0.65 -0.48 -24.09
CA PRO A 160 -2.07 -0.18 -24.25
C PRO A 160 -2.98 -1.38 -23.88
N PRO A 161 -4.09 -1.17 -23.14
CA PRO A 161 -4.69 0.12 -22.74
C PRO A 161 -4.21 0.65 -21.38
N PHE A 162 -3.15 0.08 -20.80
CA PHE A 162 -2.62 0.50 -19.51
C PHE A 162 -1.98 1.89 -19.56
N THR A 163 -2.04 2.58 -18.43
CA THR A 163 -1.39 3.86 -18.14
C THR A 163 -0.64 3.73 -16.82
N TYR A 164 0.25 4.67 -16.49
CA TYR A 164 0.95 4.60 -15.20
C TYR A 164 -0.01 4.68 -14.01
N GLU A 165 -1.12 5.40 -14.15
CA GLU A 165 -2.16 5.54 -13.13
C GLU A 165 -2.88 4.21 -12.89
N ASN A 166 -3.33 3.52 -13.93
CA ASN A 166 -4.03 2.23 -13.73
C ASN A 166 -3.08 1.08 -13.37
N ILE A 167 -1.79 1.15 -13.75
CA ILE A 167 -0.75 0.26 -13.24
C ILE A 167 -0.52 0.52 -11.74
N GLY A 168 -0.48 1.80 -11.33
CA GLY A 168 -0.39 2.19 -9.93
C GLY A 168 -1.55 1.61 -9.10
N LEU A 169 -2.77 1.78 -9.59
CA LEU A 169 -3.98 1.21 -9.01
C LEU A 169 -3.90 -0.33 -8.92
N LEU A 170 -3.48 -1.01 -9.99
CA LEU A 170 -3.35 -2.47 -10.03
C LEU A 170 -2.43 -2.99 -8.93
N PHE A 171 -1.23 -2.41 -8.80
CA PHE A 171 -0.26 -2.87 -7.81
C PHE A 171 -0.65 -2.49 -6.38
N ASN A 172 -1.30 -1.33 -6.17
CA ASN A 172 -1.88 -0.97 -4.87
C ASN A 172 -3.00 -1.96 -4.47
N ALA A 173 -3.91 -2.31 -5.38
CA ALA A 173 -4.98 -3.28 -5.10
C ALA A 173 -4.43 -4.69 -4.83
N LEU A 174 -3.44 -5.14 -5.60
CA LEU A 174 -2.77 -6.43 -5.37
C LEU A 174 -2.10 -6.47 -3.99
N ARG A 175 -1.39 -5.40 -3.62
CA ARG A 175 -0.82 -5.26 -2.27
C ARG A 175 -1.90 -5.39 -1.21
N ASP A 176 -2.95 -4.58 -1.29
CA ASP A 176 -3.95 -4.48 -0.22
C ASP A 176 -4.66 -5.84 -0.02
N GLY A 177 -4.94 -6.56 -1.11
CA GLY A 177 -5.48 -7.92 -1.07
C GLY A 177 -4.50 -8.94 -0.48
N LEU A 178 -3.23 -8.90 -0.88
CA LEU A 178 -2.20 -9.79 -0.34
C LEU A 178 -1.97 -9.55 1.15
N LEU A 179 -2.00 -8.30 1.60
CA LEU A 179 -1.83 -7.98 3.01
C LEU A 179 -2.96 -8.50 3.88
N LEU A 180 -4.20 -8.40 3.39
CA LEU A 180 -5.34 -9.02 4.03
C LEU A 180 -5.12 -10.54 4.18
N HIS A 181 -4.68 -11.22 3.12
CA HIS A 181 -4.39 -12.66 3.18
C HIS A 181 -3.28 -13.00 4.17
N LEU A 182 -2.14 -12.29 4.12
CA LEU A 182 -1.00 -12.51 5.00
C LEU A 182 -1.35 -12.24 6.48
N SER A 183 -2.22 -11.27 6.77
CA SER A 183 -2.69 -10.99 8.13
C SER A 183 -3.61 -12.09 8.71
N ILE A 184 -4.25 -12.88 7.85
CA ILE A 184 -5.20 -13.93 8.26
C ILE A 184 -4.51 -15.29 8.31
N ASP A 185 -3.79 -15.65 7.25
CA ASP A 185 -3.08 -16.92 7.11
C ASP A 185 -1.83 -16.75 6.24
N ALA A 186 -0.75 -16.27 6.84
CA ALA A 186 0.54 -16.15 6.19
C ALA A 186 1.07 -17.50 5.65
N SER A 187 0.68 -18.63 6.24
CA SER A 187 1.16 -19.96 5.82
C SER A 187 0.58 -20.40 4.46
N SER A 188 -0.54 -19.80 4.06
CA SER A 188 -1.19 -20.07 2.77
C SER A 188 -0.52 -19.38 1.57
N VAL A 189 0.36 -18.41 1.80
CA VAL A 189 1.01 -17.64 0.74
C VAL A 189 2.47 -18.11 0.58
N PRO A 190 2.83 -18.75 -0.54
CA PRO A 190 4.22 -19.13 -0.79
C PRO A 190 5.15 -17.92 -0.76
N SER A 191 6.36 -18.08 -0.22
CA SER A 191 7.32 -16.98 -0.08
C SER A 191 7.75 -16.34 -1.40
N THR A 192 7.65 -17.07 -2.52
CA THR A 192 7.96 -16.54 -3.87
C THR A 192 6.76 -15.91 -4.58
N PHE A 193 5.54 -16.15 -4.10
CA PHE A 193 4.30 -15.82 -4.81
C PHE A 193 4.22 -14.34 -5.18
N VAL A 194 4.55 -13.48 -4.23
CA VAL A 194 4.55 -12.02 -4.43
C VAL A 194 5.51 -11.62 -5.56
N GLY A 195 6.75 -12.10 -5.51
CA GLY A 195 7.76 -11.77 -6.51
C GLY A 195 7.40 -12.27 -7.89
N ASP A 196 6.86 -13.49 -7.98
CA ASP A 196 6.47 -14.11 -9.25
C ASP A 196 5.25 -13.43 -9.88
N VAL A 197 4.23 -13.10 -9.08
CA VAL A 197 3.04 -12.37 -9.57
C VAL A 197 3.40 -10.95 -9.97
N THR A 198 4.18 -10.22 -9.17
CA THR A 198 4.58 -8.86 -9.54
C THR A 198 5.42 -8.85 -10.81
N LEU A 199 6.34 -9.80 -10.98
CA LEU A 199 7.14 -9.92 -12.21
C LEU A 199 6.25 -10.22 -13.42
N ALA A 200 5.34 -11.21 -13.31
CA ALA A 200 4.44 -11.59 -14.39
C ALA A 200 3.53 -10.43 -14.82
N LEU A 201 2.95 -9.70 -13.84
CA LEU A 201 2.12 -8.54 -14.12
C LEU A 201 2.93 -7.39 -14.70
N SER A 202 4.13 -7.10 -14.18
CA SER A 202 5.00 -6.06 -14.71
C SER A 202 5.30 -6.30 -16.19
N TRP A 203 5.61 -7.55 -16.55
CA TRP A 203 5.82 -7.95 -17.94
C TRP A 203 4.54 -7.81 -18.79
N ALA A 204 3.38 -8.19 -18.26
CA ALA A 204 2.12 -8.11 -18.99
C ALA A 204 1.67 -6.67 -19.28
N VAL A 205 1.87 -5.76 -18.33
CA VAL A 205 1.34 -4.38 -18.40
C VAL A 205 2.34 -3.35 -18.94
N THR A 206 3.60 -3.74 -19.17
CA THR A 206 4.62 -2.86 -19.76
C THR A 206 5.19 -3.44 -21.05
N ARG A 207 5.91 -2.61 -21.79
CA ARG A 207 6.68 -2.98 -22.99
C ARG A 207 7.91 -2.09 -23.12
N ARG A 208 8.87 -2.48 -23.95
CA ARG A 208 10.00 -1.60 -24.30
C ARG A 208 9.50 -0.43 -25.15
N LYS A 209 10.05 0.77 -24.89
CA LYS A 209 9.73 1.96 -25.69
C LYS A 209 10.14 1.75 -27.14
N GLY A 210 9.18 1.90 -28.05
CA GLY A 210 9.42 1.79 -29.49
C GLY A 210 9.66 0.36 -30.00
N ASP A 211 9.27 -0.67 -29.23
CA ASP A 211 9.39 -2.06 -29.67
C ASP A 211 8.45 -2.35 -30.86
N PRO A 212 8.99 -2.63 -32.06
CA PRO A 212 8.20 -2.83 -33.26
C PRO A 212 7.45 -4.18 -33.24
N ASP A 213 7.90 -5.15 -32.46
CA ASP A 213 7.26 -6.46 -32.32
C ASP A 213 6.16 -6.44 -31.25
N ASP A 214 5.99 -5.29 -30.58
CA ASP A 214 5.14 -5.13 -29.41
C ASP A 214 4.13 -3.97 -29.52
N VAL A 215 3.68 -3.70 -30.74
CA VAL A 215 2.69 -2.66 -31.08
C VAL A 215 1.25 -3.12 -30.90
N ALA A 216 0.97 -4.42 -31.00
CA ALA A 216 -0.37 -4.98 -30.86
C ALA A 216 -0.92 -4.80 -29.43
N GLY A 217 -2.19 -4.41 -29.33
CA GLY A 217 -2.89 -4.28 -28.05
C GLY A 217 -3.12 -5.65 -27.38
N LEU A 218 -3.37 -5.65 -26.06
CA LEU A 218 -3.57 -6.88 -25.29
C LEU A 218 -4.68 -7.77 -25.89
N ASP A 219 -5.82 -7.17 -26.27
CA ASP A 219 -6.96 -7.88 -26.87
C ASP A 219 -6.61 -8.54 -28.20
N GLU A 220 -5.76 -7.90 -29.01
CA GLU A 220 -5.34 -8.40 -30.31
C GLU A 220 -4.41 -9.60 -30.14
N LYS A 221 -3.44 -9.50 -29.23
CA LYS A 221 -2.55 -10.62 -28.87
C LYS A 221 -3.34 -11.81 -28.32
N PHE A 222 -4.24 -11.56 -27.37
CA PHE A 222 -5.04 -12.61 -26.76
C PHE A 222 -5.90 -13.34 -27.81
N ARG A 223 -6.50 -12.60 -28.75
CA ARG A 223 -7.25 -13.20 -29.87
C ARG A 223 -6.36 -13.99 -30.81
N ALA A 224 -5.17 -13.47 -31.15
CA ALA A 224 -4.24 -14.14 -32.06
C ALA A 224 -3.74 -15.48 -31.49
N GLU A 225 -3.37 -15.52 -30.20
CA GLU A 225 -2.89 -16.75 -29.55
C GLU A 225 -3.98 -17.82 -29.36
N ARG A 226 -5.25 -17.40 -29.31
CA ARG A 226 -6.41 -18.29 -29.09
C ARG A 226 -7.20 -18.56 -30.36
N ALA A 227 -6.79 -18.01 -31.50
CA ALA A 227 -7.38 -18.34 -32.79
C ALA A 227 -7.15 -19.84 -33.06
N VAL A 228 -8.23 -20.60 -33.10
CA VAL A 228 -8.18 -22.01 -33.49
C VAL A 228 -7.79 -22.06 -34.97
N ALA A 229 -6.75 -22.84 -35.31
CA ALA A 229 -6.40 -23.06 -36.71
C ALA A 229 -7.65 -23.56 -37.47
N PRO A 230 -7.94 -23.03 -38.68
CA PRO A 230 -9.04 -23.56 -39.47
C PRO A 230 -8.85 -25.07 -39.63
N ALA A 231 -9.92 -25.84 -39.44
CA ALA A 231 -9.90 -27.26 -39.72
C ALA A 231 -9.39 -27.43 -41.16
N GLU A 232 -8.33 -28.20 -41.34
CA GLU A 232 -7.91 -28.62 -42.68
C GLU A 232 -9.09 -29.35 -43.29
N ASP A 233 -9.77 -28.70 -44.25
CA ASP A 233 -10.78 -29.32 -45.07
C ASP A 233 -10.07 -30.48 -45.80
N GLY A 234 -10.37 -31.71 -45.35
CA GLY A 234 -9.81 -32.92 -45.92
C GLY A 234 -10.27 -33.09 -47.36
N ASP A 235 -9.28 -33.25 -48.24
CA ASP A 235 -9.41 -33.71 -49.63
C ASP A 235 -10.12 -35.07 -49.75
#